data_AF-A0A5B1AXJ8-F1
#
_entry.id   AF-A0A5B1AXJ8-F1
#
_cell.length_a   1.000
_cell.length_b   1.000
_cell.length_c   1.000
_cell.angle_alpha   90.00
_cell.angle_beta   90.00
_cell.angle_gamma   90.00
#
_symmetry.space_group_name_H-M   'P 1'
#
loop_
_entity.id
_entity.type
_entity.pdbx_description
1 polymer ?
#
loop_
_entity_poly.entity_id
_entity_poly.type
_entity_poly.pdbx_seq_one_letter_code
_entity_poly.pdbx_strand_id
1 'polypeptide(L)'
;MSLHIEPNPLLDRLPPHLKQFIKPQNYDEYTPINQAVWRYVMRKNIASLSKVAHHSYLKGLEKTGISINKIPSMYGMNRILKEIGWAAVAVDGFIPPNAFMEFQAYNILVIASDIRQLENIEYTPAPDII
;
A
#
# COMPACT_ATOMS: atom_id res chain seq x y z
N MET A 1 1.36 9.06 -20.79
CA MET A 1 0.49 9.88 -19.92
C MET A 1 1.30 10.34 -18.73
N SER A 2 1.34 11.64 -18.51
CA SER A 2 2.20 12.30 -17.53
C SER A 2 1.81 11.93 -16.10
N LEU A 3 2.80 11.58 -15.29
CA LEU A 3 2.68 11.22 -13.88
C LEU A 3 2.11 12.40 -13.07
N HIS A 4 0.80 12.45 -12.87
CA HIS A 4 0.20 13.33 -11.87
C HIS A 4 0.37 12.69 -10.49
N ILE A 5 1.61 12.68 -10.00
CA ILE A 5 1.89 12.56 -8.57
C ILE A 5 1.47 13.90 -7.98
N GLU A 6 0.40 13.96 -7.19
CA GLU A 6 0.08 15.17 -6.45
C GLU A 6 1.29 15.60 -5.61
N PRO A 7 1.61 16.90 -5.55
CA PRO A 7 2.76 17.39 -4.80
C PRO A 7 2.62 17.02 -3.32
N ASN A 8 3.41 16.04 -2.90
CA ASN A 8 3.58 15.68 -1.51
C ASN A 8 4.98 16.14 -1.09
N PRO A 9 5.11 17.11 -0.16
CA PRO A 9 6.40 17.64 0.27
C PRO A 9 7.41 16.58 0.73
N LEU A 10 6.94 15.40 1.15
CA LEU A 10 7.80 14.27 1.51
C LEU A 10 8.44 13.62 0.27
N LEU A 11 7.69 13.48 -0.83
CA LEU A 11 8.19 12.91 -2.08
C LEU A 11 9.19 13.85 -2.77
N ASP A 12 9.01 15.16 -2.63
CA ASP A 12 9.91 16.16 -3.20
C ASP A 12 11.32 16.06 -2.59
N ARG A 13 11.38 15.79 -1.28
CA ARG A 13 12.62 15.62 -0.50
C ARG A 13 13.34 14.29 -0.75
N LEU A 14 12.69 13.34 -1.42
CA LEU A 14 13.27 12.03 -1.65
C LEU A 14 14.49 12.14 -2.60
N PRO A 15 15.64 11.55 -2.23
CA PRO A 15 16.83 11.60 -3.08
C PRO A 15 16.64 10.81 -4.39
N PRO A 16 17.37 11.17 -5.47
CA PRO A 16 17.20 10.54 -6.79
C PRO A 16 17.37 9.02 -6.81
N HIS A 17 18.28 8.49 -5.98
CA HIS A 17 18.54 7.05 -5.91
C HIS A 17 17.39 6.25 -5.28
N LEU A 18 16.46 6.91 -4.58
CA LEU A 18 15.23 6.25 -4.11
C LEU A 18 14.09 6.43 -5.12
N LYS A 19 14.03 7.58 -5.80
CA LYS A 19 12.97 7.88 -6.80
C LYS A 19 12.91 6.83 -7.92
N GLN A 20 14.03 6.21 -8.27
CA GLN A 20 14.08 5.15 -9.29
C GLN A 20 13.23 3.90 -8.95
N PHE A 21 12.95 3.66 -7.67
CA PHE A 21 12.12 2.52 -7.24
C PHE A 21 10.63 2.80 -7.34
N ILE A 22 10.23 4.07 -7.40
CA ILE A 22 8.82 4.47 -7.44
C ILE A 22 8.23 4.14 -8.81
N LYS A 23 7.07 3.49 -8.79
CA LYS A 23 6.27 3.17 -9.97
C LYS A 23 4.85 3.73 -9.82
N PRO A 24 4.17 4.07 -10.93
CA PRO A 24 2.76 4.40 -10.88
C PRO A 24 1.93 3.18 -10.49
N GLN A 25 0.90 3.39 -9.66
CA GLN A 25 -0.14 2.39 -9.49
C GLN A 25 -1.13 2.49 -10.65
N ASN A 26 -1.05 1.56 -11.60
CA ASN A 26 -2.00 1.48 -12.71
C ASN A 26 -3.31 0.85 -12.24
N TYR A 27 -4.15 1.63 -11.56
CA TYR A 27 -5.35 1.13 -10.88
C TYR A 27 -6.33 0.39 -11.81
N ASP A 28 -6.40 0.78 -13.09
CA ASP A 28 -7.28 0.16 -14.07
C ASP A 28 -6.86 -1.27 -14.45
N GLU A 29 -5.65 -1.70 -14.10
CA GLU A 29 -5.19 -3.08 -14.30
C GLU A 29 -5.79 -4.05 -13.26
N TYR A 30 -6.37 -3.56 -12.16
CA TYR A 30 -7.05 -4.43 -11.20
C TYR A 30 -8.35 -4.99 -11.77
N THR A 31 -8.30 -6.27 -12.09
CA THR A 31 -9.45 -7.02 -12.59
C THR A 31 -10.53 -7.22 -11.52
N PRO A 32 -11.76 -7.61 -11.92
CA PRO A 32 -12.79 -8.02 -10.97
C PRO A 32 -12.35 -9.17 -10.03
N ILE A 33 -11.47 -10.07 -10.52
CA ILE A 33 -10.89 -11.15 -9.72
C ILE A 33 -9.97 -10.58 -8.65
N ASN A 34 -9.09 -9.64 -9.00
CA ASN A 34 -8.23 -8.97 -8.02
C ASN A 34 -9.04 -8.28 -6.92
N GLN A 35 -10.09 -7.57 -7.30
CA GLN A 35 -11.00 -6.93 -6.34
C GLN A 35 -11.70 -7.96 -5.44
N ALA A 36 -12.01 -9.17 -5.95
CA ALA A 36 -12.60 -10.24 -5.16
C ALA A 36 -11.59 -10.86 -4.18
N VAL A 37 -10.35 -11.08 -4.61
CA VAL A 37 -9.24 -11.54 -3.75
C VAL A 37 -9.04 -10.58 -2.59
N TRP A 38 -8.94 -9.27 -2.87
CA TRP A 38 -8.85 -8.23 -1.85
C TRP A 38 -9.96 -8.34 -0.81
N ARG A 39 -11.23 -8.35 -1.26
CA ARG A 39 -12.39 -8.45 -0.37
C ARG A 39 -12.33 -9.69 0.51
N TYR A 40 -11.97 -10.82 -0.07
CA TYR A 40 -11.90 -12.09 0.66
C TYR A 40 -10.84 -12.02 1.76
N VAL A 41 -9.61 -11.63 1.40
CA VAL A 41 -8.48 -11.58 2.34
C VAL A 41 -8.71 -10.54 3.42
N MET A 42 -9.18 -9.33 3.08
CA MET A 42 -9.47 -8.29 4.08
C MET A 42 -10.55 -8.71 5.07
N ARG A 43 -11.62 -9.39 4.62
CA ARG A 43 -12.66 -9.92 5.52
C ARG A 43 -12.10 -10.98 6.46
N LYS A 44 -11.29 -11.92 5.95
CA LYS A 44 -10.63 -12.96 6.77
C LYS A 44 -9.69 -12.34 7.79
N ASN A 45 -8.88 -11.36 7.37
CA ASN A 45 -7.93 -10.64 8.22
C ASN A 45 -8.65 -9.89 9.34
N ILE A 46 -9.66 -9.08 9.04
CA ILE A 46 -10.39 -8.31 10.06
C ILE A 46 -11.13 -9.23 11.04
N ALA A 47 -11.74 -10.31 10.55
CA ALA A 47 -12.42 -11.28 11.42
C ALA A 47 -11.47 -11.98 12.40
N SER A 48 -10.21 -12.19 12.01
CA SER A 48 -9.17 -12.76 12.87
C SER A 48 -8.54 -11.71 13.79
N LEU A 49 -8.02 -10.62 13.21
CA LEU A 49 -7.30 -9.56 13.90
C LEU A 49 -8.16 -8.82 14.91
N SER A 50 -9.48 -8.75 14.73
CA SER A 50 -10.38 -8.19 15.75
C SER A 50 -10.37 -8.94 17.08
N LYS A 51 -9.91 -10.19 17.09
CA LYS A 51 -9.85 -11.03 18.29
C LYS A 51 -8.46 -11.06 18.94
N VAL A 52 -7.41 -10.90 18.13
CA VAL A 52 -6.02 -11.16 18.55
C VAL A 52 -5.11 -9.93 18.46
N ALA A 53 -5.42 -8.96 17.60
CA ALA A 53 -4.58 -7.79 17.42
C ALA A 53 -4.82 -6.79 18.55
N HIS A 54 -3.78 -6.03 18.88
CA HIS A 54 -3.91 -4.91 19.79
C HIS A 54 -4.94 -3.90 19.26
N HIS A 55 -5.73 -3.28 20.14
CA HIS A 55 -6.83 -2.39 19.76
C HIS A 55 -6.41 -1.23 18.84
N SER A 56 -5.16 -0.77 18.96
CA SER A 56 -4.59 0.26 18.09
C SER A 56 -4.57 -0.14 16.61
N TYR A 57 -4.50 -1.43 16.29
CA TYR A 57 -4.44 -1.91 14.91
C TYR A 57 -5.74 -1.62 14.16
N LEU A 58 -6.89 -2.05 14.71
CA LEU A 58 -8.19 -1.82 14.08
C LEU A 58 -8.52 -0.33 13.98
N LYS A 59 -8.20 0.43 15.03
CA LYS A 59 -8.35 1.89 15.04
C LYS A 59 -7.45 2.55 13.99
N GLY A 60 -6.24 2.03 13.80
CA GLY A 60 -5.31 2.49 12.76
C GLY A 60 -5.85 2.20 11.36
N LEU A 61 -6.37 0.99 11.13
CA LEU A 61 -6.96 0.60 9.85
C LEU A 61 -8.19 1.44 9.50
N GLU A 62 -9.05 1.76 10.46
CA GLU A 62 -10.18 2.67 10.23
C GLU A 62 -9.69 4.08 9.86
N LYS A 63 -8.67 4.57 10.57
CA LYS A 63 -8.06 5.88 10.31
C LYS A 63 -7.38 5.98 8.96
N THR A 64 -6.92 4.87 8.36
CA THR A 64 -6.28 4.91 7.04
C THR A 64 -7.27 5.01 5.89
N GLY A 65 -8.59 4.91 6.16
CA GLY A 65 -9.66 4.94 5.17
C GLY A 65 -9.58 3.80 4.14
N ILE A 66 -8.81 2.76 4.44
CA ILE A 66 -8.70 1.57 3.59
C ILE A 66 -10.06 0.84 3.61
N SER A 67 -10.64 0.67 2.43
CA SER A 67 -11.90 -0.05 2.28
C SER A 67 -11.69 -1.56 2.27
N ILE A 68 -12.55 -2.28 2.96
CA ILE A 68 -12.64 -3.75 2.86
C ILE A 68 -13.14 -4.16 1.46
N ASN A 69 -13.88 -3.29 0.77
CA ASN A 69 -14.63 -3.66 -0.43
C ASN A 69 -13.85 -3.49 -1.75
N LYS A 70 -12.81 -2.67 -1.75
CA LYS A 70 -12.04 -2.32 -2.94
C LYS A 70 -10.58 -2.10 -2.59
N ILE A 71 -9.70 -2.51 -3.49
CA ILE A 71 -8.27 -2.20 -3.43
C ILE A 71 -8.10 -0.67 -3.32
N PRO A 72 -7.25 -0.16 -2.42
CA PRO A 72 -7.07 1.28 -2.25
C PRO A 72 -6.28 1.87 -3.42
N SER A 73 -6.59 3.13 -3.77
CA SER A 73 -5.72 3.92 -4.64
C SER A 73 -4.65 4.64 -3.80
N MET A 74 -3.43 4.75 -4.34
CA MET A 74 -2.35 5.53 -3.72
C MET A 74 -2.76 6.98 -3.48
N TYR A 75 -3.59 7.52 -4.38
CA TYR A 75 -4.21 8.83 -4.22
C TYR A 75 -5.04 8.93 -2.93
N GLY A 76 -5.98 8.00 -2.73
CA GLY A 76 -6.83 7.97 -1.55
C GLY A 76 -6.03 7.79 -0.26
N MET A 77 -5.03 6.90 -0.28
CA MET A 77 -4.17 6.67 0.88
C MET A 77 -3.31 7.89 1.24
N ASN A 78 -2.69 8.53 0.25
CA ASN A 78 -1.85 9.71 0.51
C ASN A 78 -2.62 10.89 1.09
N ARG A 79 -3.90 11.06 0.74
CA ARG A 79 -4.75 12.10 1.35
C ARG A 79 -4.86 11.93 2.86
N ILE A 80 -4.92 10.68 3.32
CA ILE A 80 -5.12 10.33 4.73
C ILE A 80 -3.77 10.28 5.46
N LEU A 81 -2.75 9.67 4.87
CA LEU A 81 -1.41 9.59 5.44
C LEU A 81 -0.80 10.99 5.65
N LYS A 82 -1.15 11.97 4.79
CA LYS A 82 -0.72 13.36 4.95
C LYS A 82 -1.14 13.95 6.31
N GLU A 83 -2.29 13.56 6.85
CA GLU A 83 -2.78 14.05 8.14
C GLU A 83 -1.92 13.58 9.32
N ILE A 84 -1.20 12.47 9.14
CA ILE A 84 -0.29 11.90 10.16
C ILE A 84 1.19 12.10 9.82
N GLY A 85 1.49 12.89 8.78
CA GLY A 85 2.88 13.19 8.37
C GLY A 85 3.57 12.07 7.60
N TRP A 86 2.81 11.19 6.95
CA TRP A 86 3.33 10.10 6.13
C TRP A 86 2.91 10.23 4.66
N ALA A 87 3.60 9.51 3.79
CA ALA A 87 3.20 9.27 2.41
C ALA A 87 3.31 7.77 2.07
N ALA A 88 2.69 7.36 0.98
CA ALA A 88 2.86 6.04 0.39
C ALA A 88 3.25 6.15 -1.09
N VAL A 89 4.14 5.26 -1.53
CA VAL A 89 4.54 5.11 -2.93
C VAL A 89 4.36 3.67 -3.36
N ALA A 90 3.93 3.48 -4.61
CA ALA A 90 3.93 2.18 -5.24
C ALA A 90 5.34 1.83 -5.75
N VAL A 91 5.72 0.57 -5.64
CA VAL A 91 6.98 0.02 -6.18
C VAL A 91 6.73 -1.31 -6.89
N ASP A 92 7.70 -1.71 -7.70
CA ASP A 92 7.70 -3.01 -8.37
C ASP A 92 8.18 -4.09 -7.39
N GLY A 93 7.24 -4.73 -6.68
CA GLY A 93 7.50 -5.82 -5.75
C GLY A 93 8.66 -5.56 -4.76
N PHE A 94 9.79 -6.23 -4.98
CA PHE A 94 10.93 -6.22 -4.06
C PHE A 94 11.93 -5.10 -4.36
N ILE A 95 12.22 -4.28 -3.36
CA ILE A 95 13.31 -3.30 -3.39
C ILE A 95 14.44 -3.70 -2.42
N PRO A 96 15.68 -3.25 -2.64
CA PRO A 96 16.78 -3.51 -1.72
C PRO A 96 16.45 -3.12 -0.26
N PRO A 97 16.77 -3.94 0.75
CA PRO A 97 16.41 -3.66 2.15
C PRO A 97 16.93 -2.31 2.67
N ASN A 98 18.12 -1.88 2.23
CA ASN A 98 18.67 -0.57 2.58
C ASN A 98 17.80 0.57 2.03
N ALA A 99 17.35 0.47 0.78
CA ALA A 99 16.44 1.44 0.18
C ALA A 99 15.10 1.46 0.92
N PHE A 100 14.54 0.28 1.25
CA PHE A 100 13.31 0.19 2.04
C PHE A 100 13.43 0.92 3.38
N MET A 101 14.51 0.68 4.12
CA MET A 101 14.75 1.35 5.40
C MET A 101 14.94 2.86 5.22
N GLU A 102 15.61 3.28 4.15
CA GLU A 102 15.79 4.70 3.86
C GLU A 102 14.45 5.39 3.57
N PHE A 103 13.53 4.76 2.82
CA PHE A 103 12.16 5.28 2.64
C PHE A 103 11.45 5.51 3.99
N GLN A 104 11.59 4.59 4.95
CA GLN A 104 11.00 4.75 6.28
C GLN A 104 11.57 5.98 7.02
N ALA A 105 12.86 6.28 6.85
CA ALA A 105 13.48 7.48 7.44
C ALA A 105 12.89 8.79 6.90
N TYR A 106 12.26 8.77 5.71
CA TYR A 106 11.54 9.90 5.11
C TYR A 106 10.03 9.89 5.41
N ASN A 107 9.54 8.98 6.26
CA ASN A 107 8.10 8.75 6.51
C ASN A 107 7.33 8.37 5.23
N ILE A 108 7.95 7.55 4.39
CA ILE A 108 7.36 7.07 3.15
C ILE A 108 7.19 5.55 3.24
N LEU A 109 5.93 5.10 3.18
CA LEU A 109 5.58 3.69 3.07
C LEU A 109 5.76 3.22 1.63
N VAL A 110 6.43 2.09 1.49
CA VAL A 110 6.63 1.42 0.22
C VAL A 110 5.61 0.29 0.13
N ILE A 111 4.79 0.30 -0.91
CA ILE A 111 3.71 -0.67 -1.11
C ILE A 111 3.85 -1.29 -2.50
N ALA A 112 3.85 -2.62 -2.60
CA ALA A 112 3.82 -3.28 -3.90
C ALA A 112 2.47 -3.02 -4.59
N SER A 113 2.47 -2.74 -5.89
CA SER A 113 1.22 -2.52 -6.63
C SER A 113 0.44 -3.79 -6.93
N ASP A 114 1.14 -4.92 -7.08
CA ASP A 114 0.51 -6.19 -7.43
C ASP A 114 -0.31 -6.77 -6.28
N ILE A 115 -1.26 -7.62 -6.62
CA ILE A 115 -2.05 -8.41 -5.67
C ILE A 115 -1.84 -9.89 -5.95
N ARG A 116 -1.75 -10.70 -4.89
CA ARG A 116 -1.62 -12.15 -5.03
C ARG A 116 -2.72 -12.77 -5.89
N GLN A 117 -2.36 -13.88 -6.53
CA GLN A 117 -3.27 -14.67 -7.36
C GLN A 117 -4.25 -15.48 -6.51
N LEU A 118 -5.39 -15.85 -7.10
CA LEU A 118 -6.45 -16.62 -6.42
C LEU A 118 -5.95 -17.98 -5.92
N GLU A 119 -5.06 -18.62 -6.68
CA GLU A 119 -4.46 -19.92 -6.37
C GLU A 119 -3.57 -19.85 -5.12
N ASN A 120 -3.00 -18.67 -4.86
CA ASN A 120 -2.10 -18.37 -3.73
C ASN A 120 -2.78 -17.46 -2.69
N ILE A 121 -4.11 -17.50 -2.61
CA ILE A 121 -4.88 -16.56 -1.78
C ILE A 121 -4.50 -16.60 -0.29
N GLU A 122 -4.06 -17.76 0.20
CA GLU A 122 -3.68 -17.93 1.60
C GLU A 122 -2.29 -17.36 1.91
N TYR A 123 -1.37 -17.41 0.95
CA TYR A 123 0.01 -16.98 1.15
C TYR A 123 0.75 -16.76 -0.17
N THR A 124 1.51 -15.67 -0.23
CA THR A 124 2.52 -15.41 -1.27
C THR A 124 3.84 -15.03 -0.60
N PRO A 125 5.00 -15.52 -1.08
CA PRO A 125 6.30 -15.11 -0.55
C PRO A 125 6.72 -13.70 -1.00
N ALA A 126 6.21 -13.22 -2.14
CA ALA A 126 6.49 -11.87 -2.64
C ALA A 126 5.55 -10.85 -1.97
N PRO A 127 6.04 -9.63 -1.66
CA PRO A 127 5.18 -8.54 -1.21
C PRO A 127 4.10 -8.23 -2.23
N ASP A 128 2.88 -8.00 -1.76
CA ASP A 128 1.75 -7.56 -2.56
C ASP A 128 1.03 -6.40 -1.84
N ILE A 129 -0.05 -5.89 -2.41
CA ILE A 129 -0.75 -4.69 -1.91
C ILE A 129 -1.54 -4.91 -0.60
N ILE A 130 -1.69 -6.16 -0.14
CA ILE A 130 -2.46 -6.54 1.07
C ILE A 130 -1.58 -6.45 2.31
#